data_AF-A0A932L445-F1
#
_entry.id   AF-A0A932L445-F1
#
_cell.length_a   1.000
_cell.length_b   1.000
_cell.length_c   1.000
_cell.angle_alpha   90.00
_cell.angle_beta   90.00
_cell.angle_gamma   90.00
#
_symmetry.space_group_name_H-M   'P 1'
#
loop_
_entity.id
_entity.type
_entity.pdbx_description
1 polymer ?
#
loop_
_entity_poly.entity_id
_entity_poly.type
_entity_poly.pdbx_seq_one_letter_code
_entity_poly.pdbx_strand_id
1 'polypeptide(L)'
;WSDAITGTIAFYFINQSVLMRILSVKSVRDARKTMLCQVLVLMPIAAVAVSGAGWIGRAMVSQGMLEAAQADNAKDVFMTVAGKLCPTGLRGFVMAAMLAALMSTLEALINAVSAVAVNDIWKPILRPGQSDAHYLRTARYVAVAANILGILMIPVFARFASIYQALTTFTGIVTPPLVVVICMGAIWKRFTPTAAFWTLILGWAAVVASVFFPDLITPLAHGEPITAGHGYMRSLFGLVVSGVLGITITLFTRPRPEHEIPGLVMSTIGDGMRLFKGGEPNHRGAGTVVRASLQVDSVEPSTVCLSHEAMAELEAEPGDLLYVADSRWWLGGLRSVHVRAGTPHHRDGVVQISSSDIERGNLKTDRPVQVEKLL
;
A
#
# COMPACT_ATOMS: atom_id res chain seq x y z
N TRP A 1 1.91 21.45 2.66
CA TRP A 1 2.46 21.03 1.35
C TRP A 1 3.68 20.11 1.51
N SER A 2 4.70 20.44 2.31
CA SER A 2 5.86 19.56 2.56
C SER A 2 5.50 18.23 3.26
N ASP A 3 4.65 18.28 4.29
CA ASP A 3 4.16 17.08 5.01
C ASP A 3 3.21 16.23 4.14
N ALA A 4 2.46 16.90 3.27
CA ALA A 4 1.52 16.28 2.33
C ALA A 4 2.21 15.60 1.13
N ILE A 5 3.50 15.84 0.88
CA ILE A 5 4.24 15.17 -0.19
C ILE A 5 5.24 14.18 0.41
N THR A 6 6.06 14.60 1.37
CA THR A 6 7.10 13.75 1.96
C THR A 6 6.51 12.68 2.89
N GLY A 7 5.59 13.07 3.79
CA GLY A 7 4.89 12.11 4.66
C GLY A 7 3.95 11.20 3.89
N THR A 8 3.45 11.68 2.75
CA THR A 8 2.49 10.96 1.94
C THR A 8 3.16 9.94 1.03
N ILE A 9 4.23 10.29 0.32
CA ILE A 9 4.99 9.31 -0.48
C ILE A 9 5.42 8.14 0.42
N ALA A 10 6.01 8.43 1.59
CA ALA A 10 6.37 7.39 2.53
C ALA A 10 5.16 6.56 2.99
N PHE A 11 4.02 7.20 3.29
CA PHE A 11 2.79 6.50 3.64
C PHE A 11 2.32 5.53 2.55
N TYR A 12 2.30 5.92 1.27
CA TYR A 12 1.78 5.04 0.20
C TYR A 12 2.74 3.90 -0.15
N PHE A 13 4.05 4.09 0.02
CA PHE A 13 5.04 3.05 -0.26
C PHE A 13 5.26 2.08 0.91
N ILE A 14 4.99 2.50 2.14
CA ILE A 14 5.26 1.70 3.35
C ILE A 14 3.99 1.09 3.93
N ASN A 15 2.85 1.78 3.83
CA ASN A 15 1.65 1.33 4.52
C ASN A 15 1.12 0.04 3.88
N GLN A 16 1.19 -1.04 4.65
CA GLN A 16 0.76 -2.36 4.23
C GLN A 16 -0.71 -2.41 3.78
N SER A 17 -1.59 -1.62 4.40
CA SER A 17 -3.01 -1.57 4.00
C SER A 17 -3.21 -1.01 2.59
N VAL A 18 -2.35 -0.07 2.17
CA VAL A 18 -2.35 0.50 0.83
C VAL A 18 -1.68 -0.46 -0.16
N LEU A 19 -0.53 -1.04 0.20
CA LEU A 19 0.17 -2.01 -0.63
C LEU A 19 -0.72 -3.20 -0.99
N MET A 20 -1.43 -3.78 -0.02
CA MET A 20 -2.37 -4.88 -0.28
C MET A 20 -3.48 -4.52 -1.27
N ARG A 21 -3.95 -3.26 -1.26
CA ARG A 21 -4.96 -2.78 -2.22
C ARG A 21 -4.38 -2.65 -3.62
N ILE A 22 -3.16 -2.14 -3.74
CA ILE A 22 -2.46 -2.01 -5.03
C ILE A 22 -2.12 -3.39 -5.62
N LEU A 23 -1.68 -4.33 -4.79
CA LEU A 23 -1.35 -5.71 -5.20
C LEU A 23 -2.60 -6.50 -5.62
N SER A 24 -3.78 -6.11 -5.14
CA SER A 24 -5.06 -6.71 -5.54
C SER A 24 -5.58 -6.19 -6.88
N VAL A 25 -4.91 -5.22 -7.51
CA VAL A 25 -5.32 -4.68 -8.82
C VAL A 25 -4.90 -5.65 -9.93
N LYS A 26 -5.78 -5.82 -10.93
CA LYS A 26 -5.57 -6.78 -12.04
C LYS A 26 -4.27 -6.59 -12.81
N SER A 27 -3.80 -5.35 -12.97
CA SER A 27 -2.65 -5.01 -13.82
C SER A 27 -1.80 -3.87 -13.24
N VAL A 28 -0.52 -3.84 -13.62
CA VAL A 28 0.39 -2.72 -13.28
C VAL A 28 -0.10 -1.41 -13.90
N ARG A 29 -0.70 -1.46 -15.09
CA ARG A 29 -1.25 -0.29 -15.77
C ARG A 29 -2.37 0.34 -14.97
N ASP A 30 -3.28 -0.47 -14.42
CA ASP A 30 -4.38 0.03 -13.60
C ASP A 30 -3.93 0.43 -12.21
N ALA A 31 -2.93 -0.25 -11.63
CA ALA A 31 -2.29 0.20 -10.40
C ALA A 31 -1.72 1.63 -10.56
N ARG A 32 -1.07 1.93 -11.69
CA ARG A 32 -0.58 3.29 -12.00
C ARG A 32 -1.72 4.30 -12.14
N LYS A 33 -2.82 3.95 -12.81
CA LYS A 33 -4.01 4.82 -12.92
C LYS A 33 -4.62 5.11 -11.55
N THR A 34 -4.76 4.08 -10.70
CA THR A 34 -5.27 4.24 -9.34
C THR A 34 -4.38 5.18 -8.52
N MET A 35 -3.06 5.00 -8.58
CA MET A 35 -2.11 5.90 -7.89
C MET A 35 -2.18 7.33 -8.41
N LEU A 36 -2.29 7.51 -9.73
CA LEU A 36 -2.43 8.84 -10.33
C LEU A 36 -3.73 9.53 -9.89
N CYS A 37 -4.86 8.82 -9.93
CA CYS A 37 -6.15 9.31 -9.47
C CYS A 37 -6.12 9.65 -7.97
N GLN A 38 -5.49 8.80 -7.16
CA GLN A 38 -5.33 9.03 -5.73
C GLN A 38 -4.56 10.32 -5.43
N VAL A 39 -3.43 10.54 -6.11
CA VAL A 39 -2.56 11.70 -5.88
C VAL A 39 -3.15 12.98 -6.46
N LEU A 40 -3.70 12.94 -7.68
CA LEU A 40 -4.16 14.15 -8.38
C LEU A 40 -5.59 14.56 -8.03
N VAL A 41 -6.45 13.61 -7.64
CA VAL A 41 -7.88 13.88 -7.42
C VAL A 41 -8.24 13.71 -5.95
N LEU A 42 -8.01 12.53 -5.39
CA LEU A 42 -8.51 12.21 -4.04
C LEU A 42 -7.75 12.94 -2.93
N MET A 43 -6.42 13.09 -3.05
CA MET A 43 -5.62 13.83 -2.07
C MET A 43 -5.98 15.32 -1.97
N PRO A 44 -6.08 16.10 -3.06
CA PRO A 44 -6.51 17.49 -2.98
C PRO A 44 -7.90 17.64 -2.35
N ILE A 45 -8.85 16.78 -2.73
CA ILE A 45 -10.19 16.78 -2.15
C ILE A 45 -10.13 16.52 -0.64
N ALA A 46 -9.36 15.51 -0.21
CA ALA A 46 -9.17 15.21 1.20
C ALA A 46 -8.50 16.36 1.96
N ALA A 47 -7.49 17.00 1.37
CA ALA A 47 -6.78 18.13 1.97
C ALA A 47 -7.70 19.34 2.18
N VAL A 48 -8.53 19.66 1.19
CA VAL A 48 -9.54 20.72 1.28
C VAL A 48 -10.60 20.36 2.32
N ALA A 49 -11.08 19.12 2.33
CA ALA A 49 -12.10 18.67 3.28
C ALA A 49 -11.63 18.75 4.74
N VAL A 50 -10.40 18.29 5.03
CA VAL A 50 -9.83 18.32 6.38
C VAL A 50 -9.44 19.73 6.81
N SER A 51 -8.79 20.50 5.95
CA SER A 51 -8.33 21.86 6.30
C SER A 51 -9.47 22.87 6.34
N GLY A 52 -10.52 22.66 5.54
CA GLY A 52 -11.65 23.58 5.41
C GLY A 52 -12.38 23.82 6.73
N ALA A 53 -12.60 22.78 7.54
CA ALA A 53 -13.22 22.95 8.86
C ALA A 53 -12.38 23.84 9.79
N GLY A 54 -11.05 23.71 9.76
CA GLY A 54 -10.15 24.56 10.53
C GLY A 54 -10.16 26.02 10.07
N TRP A 55 -10.16 26.26 8.76
CA TRP A 55 -10.23 27.61 8.19
C TRP A 55 -11.57 28.29 8.50
N ILE A 56 -12.68 27.56 8.36
CA ILE A 56 -14.01 28.05 8.70
C ILE A 56 -14.10 28.35 10.20
N GLY A 57 -13.58 27.45 11.05
CA GLY A 57 -13.52 27.68 12.49
C GLY A 57 -12.76 28.95 12.86
N ARG A 58 -11.61 29.19 12.24
CA ARG A 58 -10.84 30.44 12.40
C ARG A 58 -11.60 31.67 11.93
N ALA A 59 -12.27 31.59 10.79
CA ALA A 59 -13.09 32.69 10.28
C ALA A 59 -14.26 33.02 11.23
N MET A 60 -14.92 32.01 11.80
CA MET A 60 -15.99 32.19 12.78
C MET A 60 -15.53 32.88 14.07
N VAL A 61 -14.29 32.63 14.54
CA VAL A 61 -13.70 33.39 15.65
C VAL A 61 -13.52 34.85 15.30
N SER A 62 -13.01 35.15 14.10
CA SER A 62 -12.82 36.53 13.65
C SER A 62 -14.12 37.33 13.57
N GLN A 63 -15.25 36.65 13.37
CA GLN A 63 -16.60 37.24 13.35
C GLN A 63 -17.31 37.22 14.72
N GLY A 64 -16.65 36.75 15.78
CA GLY A 64 -17.24 36.65 17.13
C GLY A 64 -18.31 35.57 17.28
N MET A 65 -18.42 34.64 16.33
CA MET A 65 -19.40 33.53 16.37
C MET A 65 -18.91 32.33 17.19
N LEU A 66 -17.60 32.26 17.47
CA LEU A 66 -16.94 31.27 18.30
C LEU A 66 -15.95 31.96 19.24
N GLU A 67 -15.85 31.46 20.46
CA GLU A 67 -14.79 31.88 21.38
C GLU A 67 -13.43 31.38 20.90
N ALA A 68 -12.38 32.18 21.06
CA ALA A 68 -11.02 31.83 20.64
C ALA A 68 -10.57 30.48 21.25
N ALA A 69 -10.90 30.24 22.51
CA ALA A 69 -10.58 28.98 23.22
C ALA A 69 -11.20 27.73 22.57
N GLN A 70 -12.37 27.86 21.92
CA GLN A 70 -13.05 26.74 21.26
C GLN A 70 -12.45 26.42 19.88
N ALA A 71 -11.86 27.41 19.21
CA ALA A 71 -11.18 27.19 17.93
C ALA A 71 -9.69 26.85 18.08
N ASP A 72 -9.05 27.29 19.17
CA ASP A 72 -7.65 26.95 19.47
C ASP A 72 -7.50 25.49 19.94
N ASN A 73 -8.58 24.85 20.39
CA ASN A 73 -8.59 23.41 20.60
C ASN A 73 -8.69 22.65 19.27
N ALA A 74 -7.52 22.38 18.68
CA ALA A 74 -7.39 21.65 17.41
C ALA A 74 -8.06 20.26 17.40
N LYS A 75 -8.33 19.65 18.58
CA LYS A 75 -8.97 18.33 18.67
C LYS A 75 -10.46 18.40 18.38
N ASP A 76 -11.12 19.50 18.72
CA ASP A 76 -12.59 19.61 18.73
C ASP A 76 -13.13 20.53 17.63
N VAL A 77 -12.27 21.30 16.95
CA VAL A 77 -12.66 22.34 15.99
C VAL A 77 -13.62 21.83 14.91
N PHE A 78 -13.39 20.62 14.37
CA PHE A 78 -14.26 20.04 13.34
C PHE A 78 -15.69 19.81 13.87
N MET A 79 -15.80 19.24 15.06
CA MET A 79 -17.09 18.92 15.69
C MET A 79 -17.85 20.18 16.09
N THR A 80 -17.13 21.19 16.57
CA THR A 80 -17.67 22.50 16.94
C THR A 80 -18.23 23.23 15.72
N VAL A 81 -17.47 23.27 14.62
CA VAL A 81 -17.87 23.92 13.36
C VAL A 81 -19.05 23.20 12.72
N ALA A 82 -19.00 21.86 12.62
CA ALA A 82 -20.11 21.07 12.09
C ALA A 82 -21.38 21.24 12.94
N GLY A 83 -21.24 21.30 14.28
CA GLY A 83 -22.36 21.49 15.20
C GLY A 83 -23.06 22.84 15.07
N LYS A 84 -22.35 23.88 14.62
CA LYS A 84 -22.88 25.24 14.44
C LYS A 84 -23.45 25.49 13.05
N LEU A 85 -22.88 24.89 12.01
CA LEU A 85 -23.28 25.10 10.61
C LEU A 85 -24.36 24.13 10.14
N CYS A 86 -24.36 22.89 10.62
CA CYS A 86 -25.28 21.89 10.10
C CYS A 86 -26.67 21.98 10.78
N PRO A 87 -27.77 22.01 10.01
CA PRO A 87 -29.11 21.92 10.55
C PRO A 87 -29.36 20.56 11.22
N THR A 88 -30.43 20.50 12.02
CA THR A 88 -30.90 19.27 12.67
C THR A 88 -31.12 18.18 11.62
N GLY A 89 -30.64 16.95 11.89
CA GLY A 89 -30.61 15.86 10.90
C GLY A 89 -29.28 15.78 10.14
N LEU A 90 -28.87 16.85 9.44
CA LEU A 90 -27.58 16.86 8.73
C LEU A 90 -26.40 16.75 9.70
N ARG A 91 -26.51 17.38 10.87
CA ARG A 91 -25.52 17.23 11.95
C ARG A 91 -25.33 15.75 12.33
N GLY A 92 -26.42 14.99 12.47
CA GLY A 92 -26.37 13.57 12.79
C GLY A 92 -25.73 12.74 11.68
N PHE A 93 -26.06 13.04 10.43
CA PHE A 93 -25.43 12.41 9.26
C PHE A 93 -23.92 12.64 9.21
N VAL A 94 -23.45 13.88 9.45
CA VAL A 94 -22.01 14.21 9.47
C VAL A 94 -21.28 13.44 10.58
N MET A 95 -21.86 13.36 11.78
CA MET A 95 -21.25 12.59 12.88
C MET A 95 -21.20 11.09 12.57
N ALA A 96 -22.26 10.54 11.98
CA ALA A 96 -22.31 9.14 11.57
C ALA A 96 -21.28 8.83 10.47
N ALA A 97 -21.16 9.71 9.46
CA ALA A 97 -20.17 9.56 8.39
C ALA A 97 -18.73 9.62 8.92
N MET A 98 -18.46 10.50 9.89
CA MET A 98 -17.14 10.58 10.54
C MET A 98 -16.81 9.31 11.32
N LEU A 99 -17.76 8.78 12.11
CA LEU A 99 -17.60 7.50 12.81
C LEU A 99 -17.39 6.34 11.84
N ALA A 100 -18.15 6.27 10.75
CA ALA A 100 -18.00 5.25 9.72
C ALA A 100 -16.61 5.32 9.04
N ALA A 101 -16.14 6.52 8.72
CA ALA A 101 -14.80 6.73 8.15
C ALA A 101 -13.68 6.32 9.13
N LEU A 102 -13.84 6.63 10.42
CA LEU A 102 -12.93 6.20 11.47
C LEU A 102 -12.89 4.67 11.57
N MET A 103 -14.04 4.02 11.63
CA MET A 103 -14.14 2.56 11.71
C MET A 103 -13.49 1.88 10.50
N SER A 104 -13.75 2.38 9.29
CA SER A 104 -13.12 1.85 8.07
C SER A 104 -11.59 1.92 8.10
N THR A 105 -11.04 3.02 8.64
CA THR A 105 -9.59 3.18 8.75
C THR A 105 -9.00 2.26 9.82
N LEU A 106 -9.66 2.17 10.98
CA LEU A 106 -9.24 1.29 12.07
C LEU A 106 -9.23 -0.17 11.63
N GLU A 107 -10.32 -0.66 11.04
CA GLU A 107 -10.43 -2.03 10.53
C GLU A 107 -9.31 -2.35 9.52
N ALA A 108 -9.01 -1.43 8.60
CA ALA A 108 -7.95 -1.62 7.62
C ALA A 108 -6.56 -1.74 8.26
N LEU A 109 -6.25 -0.91 9.27
CA LEU A 109 -4.98 -0.94 9.98
C LEU A 109 -4.83 -2.19 10.85
N ILE A 110 -5.89 -2.58 11.58
CA ILE A 110 -5.89 -3.80 12.40
C ILE A 110 -5.70 -5.03 11.52
N ASN A 111 -6.40 -5.10 10.38
CA ASN A 111 -6.24 -6.20 9.44
C ASN A 111 -4.81 -6.28 8.87
N ALA A 112 -4.20 -5.12 8.56
CA ALA A 112 -2.81 -5.08 8.12
C ALA A 112 -1.84 -5.58 9.20
N VAL A 113 -2.01 -5.17 10.46
CA VAL A 113 -1.19 -5.65 11.59
C VAL A 113 -1.34 -7.16 11.76
N SER A 114 -2.56 -7.69 11.74
CA SER A 114 -2.80 -9.13 11.83
C SER A 114 -2.19 -9.90 10.66
N ALA A 115 -2.29 -9.38 9.44
CA ALA A 115 -1.71 -10.01 8.26
C ALA A 115 -0.18 -10.08 8.35
N VAL A 116 0.48 -8.99 8.77
CA VAL A 116 1.94 -8.94 8.98
C VAL A 116 2.35 -9.89 10.10
N ALA A 117 1.69 -9.83 11.26
CA ALA A 117 2.03 -10.68 12.39
C ALA A 117 1.88 -12.18 12.06
N VAL A 118 0.88 -12.56 11.28
CA VAL A 118 0.69 -13.97 10.91
C VAL A 118 1.62 -14.39 9.77
N ASN A 119 1.70 -13.63 8.69
CA ASN A 119 2.44 -14.05 7.49
C ASN A 119 3.94 -13.83 7.61
N ASP A 120 4.38 -12.81 8.35
CA ASP A 120 5.80 -12.43 8.39
C ASP A 120 6.50 -12.95 9.66
N ILE A 121 5.74 -13.21 10.72
CA ILE A 121 6.29 -13.68 12.01
C ILE A 121 5.78 -15.08 12.34
N TRP A 122 4.47 -15.27 12.51
CA TRP A 122 3.91 -16.51 13.04
C TRP A 122 4.14 -17.72 12.13
N LYS A 123 3.79 -17.60 10.84
CA LYS A 123 3.91 -18.66 9.85
C LYS A 123 5.36 -19.05 9.56
N PRO A 124 6.29 -18.13 9.26
CA PRO A 124 7.66 -18.49 8.90
C PRO A 124 8.54 -18.83 10.11
N ILE A 125 8.36 -18.18 11.27
CA ILE A 125 9.31 -18.27 12.39
C ILE A 125 8.77 -19.16 13.52
N LEU A 126 7.50 -19.02 13.91
CA LEU A 126 6.97 -19.71 15.10
C LEU A 126 6.34 -21.08 14.79
N ARG A 127 5.46 -21.16 13.79
CA ARG A 127 4.71 -22.38 13.44
C ARG A 127 4.48 -22.52 11.93
N PRO A 128 5.47 -23.04 11.19
CA PRO A 128 5.32 -23.38 9.77
C PRO A 128 4.42 -24.61 9.56
N GLY A 129 3.85 -24.73 8.37
CA GLY A 129 3.13 -25.93 7.90
C GLY A 129 1.75 -26.17 8.53
N GLN A 130 1.14 -25.16 9.15
CA GLN A 130 -0.22 -25.29 9.71
C GLN A 130 -1.30 -25.07 8.64
N SER A 131 -2.52 -25.47 8.94
CA SER A 131 -3.67 -25.24 8.05
C SER A 131 -4.06 -23.76 7.98
N ASP A 132 -4.67 -23.35 6.86
CA ASP A 132 -5.16 -21.97 6.69
C ASP A 132 -6.19 -21.57 7.76
N ALA A 133 -7.01 -22.51 8.22
CA ALA A 133 -7.94 -22.30 9.32
C ALA A 133 -7.23 -21.99 10.64
N HIS A 134 -6.04 -22.54 10.87
CA HIS A 134 -5.20 -22.17 12.02
C HIS A 134 -4.71 -20.74 11.89
N TYR A 135 -4.11 -20.39 10.75
CA TYR A 135 -3.58 -19.04 10.51
C TYR A 135 -4.69 -17.97 10.60
N LEU A 136 -5.89 -18.26 10.09
CA LEU A 136 -7.04 -17.35 10.20
C LEU A 136 -7.47 -17.13 11.66
N ARG A 137 -7.49 -18.19 12.49
CA ARG A 137 -7.79 -18.06 13.92
C ARG A 137 -6.73 -17.23 14.64
N THR A 138 -5.45 -17.47 14.35
CA THR A 138 -4.35 -16.67 14.91
C THR A 138 -4.48 -15.19 14.50
N ALA A 139 -4.80 -14.90 13.24
CA ALA A 139 -5.00 -13.52 12.77
C ALA A 139 -6.10 -12.78 13.55
N ARG A 140 -7.20 -13.48 13.89
CA ARG A 140 -8.29 -12.94 14.71
C ARG A 140 -7.84 -12.65 16.15
N TYR A 141 -7.06 -13.53 16.76
CA TYR A 141 -6.51 -13.28 18.10
C TYR A 141 -5.55 -12.10 18.13
N VAL A 142 -4.68 -11.99 17.12
CA VAL A 142 -3.78 -10.83 16.98
C VAL A 142 -4.57 -9.53 16.81
N ALA A 143 -5.67 -9.55 16.04
CA ALA A 143 -6.50 -8.37 15.84
C ALA A 143 -7.09 -7.86 17.17
N VAL A 144 -7.62 -8.78 17.99
CA VAL A 144 -8.15 -8.46 19.32
C VAL A 144 -7.05 -7.92 20.24
N ALA A 145 -5.88 -8.55 20.25
CA ALA A 145 -4.75 -8.11 21.06
C ALA A 145 -4.26 -6.71 20.65
N ALA A 146 -4.15 -6.44 19.35
CA ALA A 146 -3.77 -5.13 18.81
C ALA A 146 -4.77 -4.03 19.21
N ASN A 147 -6.07 -4.34 19.21
CA ASN A 147 -7.12 -3.42 19.67
C ASN A 147 -6.99 -3.09 21.16
N ILE A 148 -6.80 -4.10 22.00
CA ILE A 148 -6.59 -3.90 23.44
C ILE A 148 -5.36 -3.03 23.67
N LEU A 149 -4.26 -3.31 22.99
CA LEU A 149 -3.04 -2.50 23.08
C LEU A 149 -3.28 -1.05 22.63
N GLY A 150 -4.04 -0.83 21.55
CA GLY A 150 -4.43 0.50 21.09
C GLY A 150 -5.20 1.30 22.15
N ILE A 151 -6.15 0.65 22.83
CA ILE A 151 -6.91 1.26 23.94
C ILE A 151 -5.97 1.61 25.11
N LEU A 152 -5.05 0.72 25.46
CA LEU A 152 -4.07 0.95 26.52
C LEU A 152 -3.12 2.12 26.22
N MET A 153 -2.91 2.45 24.95
CA MET A 153 -2.05 3.57 24.54
C MET A 153 -2.75 4.94 24.56
N ILE A 154 -4.07 5.02 24.77
CA ILE A 154 -4.81 6.29 24.80
C ILE A 154 -4.20 7.32 25.77
N PRO A 155 -3.82 6.99 27.03
CA PRO A 155 -3.24 7.96 27.95
C PRO A 155 -1.91 8.54 27.48
N VAL A 156 -1.12 7.76 26.73
CA VAL A 156 0.15 8.20 26.15
C VAL A 156 -0.11 9.25 25.08
N PHE A 157 -1.05 9.00 24.18
CA PHE A 157 -1.39 9.92 23.09
C PHE A 157 -2.16 11.16 23.57
N ALA A 158 -2.89 11.07 24.68
CA ALA A 158 -3.59 12.20 25.27
C ALA A 158 -2.66 13.35 25.71
N ARG A 159 -1.38 13.05 25.97
CA ARG A 159 -0.35 14.02 26.40
C ARG A 159 0.10 14.98 25.29
N PHE A 160 -0.17 14.67 24.03
CA PHE A 160 0.19 15.54 22.90
C PHE A 160 -0.81 16.68 22.74
N ALA A 161 -0.33 17.85 22.29
CA ALA A 161 -1.17 19.03 22.07
C ALA A 161 -2.21 18.79 20.96
N SER A 162 -1.84 18.05 19.92
CA SER A 162 -2.76 17.58 18.89
C SER A 162 -2.45 16.14 18.46
N ILE A 163 -3.47 15.44 17.96
CA ILE A 163 -3.30 14.09 17.38
C ILE A 163 -2.36 14.16 16.17
N TYR A 164 -2.43 15.24 15.39
CA TYR A 164 -1.53 15.48 14.27
C TYR A 164 -0.07 15.57 14.71
N GLN A 165 0.22 16.28 15.80
CA GLN A 165 1.57 16.37 16.36
C GLN A 165 2.10 15.01 16.82
N ALA A 166 1.24 14.19 17.45
CA ALA A 166 1.60 12.84 17.85
C ALA A 166 1.96 11.96 16.64
N LEU A 167 1.11 11.99 15.61
CA LEU A 167 1.30 11.23 14.38
C LEU A 167 2.58 11.63 13.64
N THR A 168 2.80 12.93 13.46
CA THR A 168 3.99 13.46 12.77
C THR A 168 5.27 13.18 13.54
N THR A 169 5.24 13.23 14.88
CA THR A 169 6.39 12.89 15.71
C THR A 169 6.74 11.40 15.59
N PHE A 170 5.74 10.50 15.71
CA PHE A 170 5.98 9.07 15.61
C PHE A 170 6.45 8.67 14.20
N THR A 171 5.78 9.19 13.17
CA THR A 171 6.15 8.97 11.76
C THR A 171 7.56 9.48 11.50
N GLY A 172 7.91 10.66 11.99
CA GLY A 172 9.25 11.23 11.81
C GLY A 172 10.37 10.45 12.52
N ILE A 173 10.04 9.60 13.49
CA ILE A 173 11.01 8.71 14.15
C ILE A 173 11.16 7.39 13.38
N VAL A 174 10.05 6.76 13.02
CA VAL A 174 10.04 5.38 12.51
C VAL A 174 10.24 5.32 11.00
N THR A 175 9.65 6.25 10.25
CA THR A 175 9.56 6.20 8.79
C THR A 175 10.88 6.44 8.06
N PRO A 176 11.77 7.38 8.45
CA PRO A 176 12.93 7.72 7.62
C PRO A 176 13.88 6.54 7.34
N PRO A 177 14.33 5.75 8.33
CA PRO A 177 15.22 4.62 8.05
C PRO A 177 14.55 3.55 7.19
N LEU A 178 13.24 3.37 7.35
CA LEU A 178 12.45 2.41 6.58
C LEU A 178 12.34 2.83 5.10
N VAL A 179 12.10 4.11 4.83
CA VAL A 179 12.11 4.67 3.46
C VAL A 179 13.46 4.41 2.80
N VAL A 180 14.57 4.71 3.49
CA VAL A 180 15.92 4.50 2.94
C VAL A 180 16.14 3.04 2.59
N VAL A 181 15.85 2.12 3.51
CA VAL A 181 16.03 0.67 3.28
C VAL A 181 15.20 0.17 2.10
N ILE A 182 13.94 0.58 1.99
CA ILE A 182 13.05 0.18 0.89
C ILE A 182 13.53 0.77 -0.44
N CYS A 183 13.83 2.06 -0.48
CA CYS A 183 14.28 2.73 -1.71
C CYS A 183 15.64 2.18 -2.18
N MET A 184 16.61 2.01 -1.27
CA MET A 184 17.91 1.44 -1.61
C MET A 184 17.78 -0.02 -2.04
N GLY A 185 16.94 -0.83 -1.38
CA GLY A 185 16.67 -2.21 -1.80
C GLY A 185 16.01 -2.31 -3.17
N ALA A 186 15.07 -1.40 -3.47
CA ALA A 186 14.36 -1.40 -4.75
C ALA A 186 15.22 -0.89 -5.92
N ILE A 187 16.16 0.02 -5.69
CA ILE A 187 16.93 0.70 -6.75
C ILE A 187 18.34 0.12 -6.89
N TRP A 188 18.99 -0.27 -5.80
CA TRP A 188 20.41 -0.59 -5.78
C TRP A 188 20.68 -2.10 -5.66
N LYS A 189 21.10 -2.73 -6.76
CA LYS A 189 21.41 -4.18 -6.84
C LYS A 189 22.40 -4.68 -5.78
N ARG A 190 23.30 -3.82 -5.30
CA ARG A 190 24.33 -4.17 -4.31
C ARG A 190 23.80 -4.14 -2.87
N PHE A 191 22.63 -3.53 -2.62
CA PHE A 191 22.08 -3.39 -1.28
C PHE A 191 21.63 -4.76 -0.74
N THR A 192 22.37 -5.28 0.24
CA THR A 192 22.15 -6.62 0.77
C THR A 192 21.12 -6.62 1.91
N PRO A 193 20.46 -7.75 2.22
CA PRO A 193 19.59 -7.85 3.40
C PRO A 193 20.30 -7.56 4.72
N THR A 194 21.60 -7.88 4.82
CA THR A 194 22.43 -7.53 5.99
C THR A 194 22.63 -6.02 6.09
N ALA A 195 22.91 -5.35 4.96
CA ALA A 195 22.99 -3.89 4.93
C ALA A 195 21.65 -3.25 5.28
N ALA A 196 20.53 -3.77 4.76
CA ALA A 196 19.18 -3.34 5.10
C ALA A 196 18.90 -3.42 6.61
N PHE A 197 19.20 -4.56 7.23
CA PHE A 197 18.99 -4.79 8.66
C PHE A 197 19.76 -3.78 9.53
N TRP A 198 21.08 -3.66 9.30
CA TRP A 198 21.90 -2.75 10.10
C TRP A 198 21.59 -1.27 9.85
N THR A 199 21.26 -0.90 8.61
CA THR A 199 20.81 0.47 8.28
C THR A 199 19.54 0.82 9.04
N LEU A 200 18.59 -0.11 9.13
CA LEU A 200 17.33 0.10 9.85
C LEU A 200 17.59 0.29 11.35
N ILE A 201 18.34 -0.62 11.98
CA ILE A 201 18.61 -0.60 13.42
C ILE A 201 19.45 0.62 13.82
N LEU A 202 20.55 0.89 13.12
CA LEU A 202 21.42 2.03 13.42
C LEU A 202 20.75 3.36 13.06
N GLY A 203 19.95 3.39 11.98
CA GLY A 203 19.15 4.55 11.60
C GLY A 203 18.12 4.90 12.67
N TRP A 204 17.35 3.93 13.16
CA TRP A 204 16.42 4.15 14.28
C TRP A 204 17.14 4.57 15.55
N ALA A 205 18.26 3.95 15.90
CA ALA A 205 19.06 4.33 17.05
C ALA A 205 19.53 5.81 16.96
N ALA A 206 20.00 6.25 15.78
CA ALA A 206 20.40 7.63 15.56
C ALA A 206 19.23 8.61 15.65
N VAL A 207 18.07 8.26 15.09
CA VAL A 207 16.87 9.11 15.16
C VAL A 207 16.34 9.20 16.59
N VAL A 208 16.35 8.11 17.36
CA VAL A 208 16.00 8.11 18.78
C VAL A 208 17.02 8.92 19.59
N ALA A 209 18.31 8.81 19.31
CA ALA A 209 19.34 9.63 19.95
C ALA A 209 19.09 11.14 19.72
N SER A 210 18.61 11.52 18.53
CA SER A 210 18.23 12.92 18.22
C SER A 210 17.02 13.45 19.01
N VAL A 211 16.28 12.58 19.70
CA VAL A 211 15.22 12.98 20.64
C VAL A 211 15.82 13.41 21.98
N PHE A 212 16.87 12.71 22.44
CA PHE A 212 17.56 13.01 23.70
C PHE A 212 18.66 14.06 23.56
N PHE A 213 19.27 14.16 22.39
CA PHE A 213 20.33 15.12 22.06
C PHE A 213 19.94 15.97 20.85
N PRO A 214 19.12 17.02 21.04
CA PRO A 214 18.63 17.87 19.94
C PRO A 214 19.75 18.57 19.16
N ASP A 215 20.91 18.78 19.78
CA ASP A 215 22.08 19.42 19.18
C ASP A 215 22.61 18.66 17.94
N LEU A 216 22.35 17.35 17.84
CA LEU A 216 22.72 16.54 16.67
C LEU A 216 22.04 17.01 15.38
N ILE A 217 20.87 17.67 15.49
CA ILE A 217 20.09 18.13 14.33
C ILE A 217 20.51 19.54 13.91
N THR A 218 21.20 20.30 14.77
CA THR A 218 21.62 21.69 14.51
C THR A 218 22.35 21.94 13.18
N PRO A 219 23.26 21.08 12.68
CA PRO A 219 23.90 21.32 11.37
C PRO A 219 22.93 21.22 10.18
N LEU A 220 21.79 20.55 10.36
CA LEU A 220 20.75 20.40 9.34
C LEU A 220 19.55 21.34 9.58
N ALA A 221 19.38 21.85 10.80
CA ALA A 221 18.33 22.79 11.19
C ALA A 221 18.71 24.24 10.84
N HIS A 222 18.81 24.57 9.55
CA HIS A 222 19.03 25.96 9.12
C HIS A 222 17.76 26.80 9.33
N GLY A 223 17.64 27.47 10.49
CA GLY A 223 16.64 28.52 10.74
C GLY A 223 15.32 28.09 11.40
N GLU A 224 15.17 26.82 11.81
CA GLU A 224 14.02 26.35 12.59
C GLU A 224 14.32 26.50 14.10
N PRO A 225 13.51 27.25 14.87
CA PRO A 225 13.72 27.39 16.29
C PRO A 225 13.52 26.05 17.01
N ILE A 226 14.42 25.77 17.96
CA ILE A 226 14.48 24.50 18.71
C ILE A 226 13.14 24.13 19.38
N THR A 227 12.33 25.15 19.67
CA THR A 227 11.02 25.09 20.35
C THR A 227 9.84 24.68 19.48
N ALA A 228 9.92 24.75 18.14
CA ALA A 228 8.79 24.47 17.24
C ALA A 228 8.53 22.96 17.00
N GLY A 229 9.34 22.08 17.60
CA GLY A 229 9.23 20.63 17.41
C GLY A 229 9.78 20.24 16.05
N HIS A 230 11.06 19.84 16.03
CA HIS A 230 11.83 19.39 14.87
C HIS A 230 11.28 18.16 14.12
N GLY A 231 9.96 17.92 14.02
CA GLY A 231 9.40 16.72 13.38
C GLY A 231 9.92 16.52 11.95
N TYR A 232 9.89 17.58 11.14
CA TYR A 232 10.40 17.55 9.76
C TYR A 232 11.93 17.46 9.70
N MET A 233 12.66 18.31 10.45
CA MET A 233 14.12 18.30 10.44
C MET A 233 14.72 17.01 11.00
N ARG A 234 14.03 16.36 11.95
CA ARG A 234 14.36 15.03 12.43
C ARG A 234 14.13 13.96 11.36
N SER A 235 13.07 14.08 10.59
CA SER A 235 12.81 13.18 9.47
C SER A 235 13.91 13.29 8.41
N LEU A 236 14.32 14.52 8.08
CA LEU A 236 15.43 14.77 7.15
C LEU A 236 16.77 14.26 7.69
N PHE A 237 17.09 14.53 8.95
CA PHE A 237 18.26 13.97 9.63
C PHE A 237 18.26 12.45 9.55
N GLY A 238 17.13 11.81 9.85
CA GLY A 238 16.96 10.36 9.76
C GLY A 238 17.19 9.81 8.36
N LEU A 239 16.70 10.50 7.32
CA LEU A 239 16.95 10.13 5.91
C LEU A 239 18.43 10.23 5.56
N VAL A 240 19.09 11.33 5.92
CA VAL A 240 20.51 11.56 5.59
C VAL A 240 21.40 10.56 6.32
N VAL A 241 21.23 10.41 7.63
CA VAL A 241 22.04 9.48 8.44
C VAL A 241 21.83 8.04 8.00
N SER A 242 20.57 7.62 7.79
CA SER A 242 20.30 6.26 7.32
C SER A 242 20.82 6.05 5.91
N GLY A 243 20.76 7.06 5.03
CA GLY A 243 21.34 6.98 3.68
C GLY A 243 22.86 6.79 3.71
N VAL A 244 23.56 7.59 4.53
CA VAL A 244 25.02 7.45 4.71
C VAL A 244 25.38 6.10 5.31
N LEU A 245 24.66 5.64 6.33
CA LEU A 245 24.84 4.32 6.93
C LEU A 245 24.61 3.23 5.89
N GLY A 246 23.52 3.29 5.13
CA GLY A 246 23.20 2.35 4.07
C GLY A 246 24.28 2.26 3.00
N ILE A 247 24.79 3.41 2.53
CA ILE A 247 25.89 3.44 1.56
C ILE A 247 27.14 2.81 2.18
N THR A 248 27.53 3.26 3.38
CA THR A 248 28.75 2.80 4.06
C THR A 248 28.71 1.30 4.30
N ILE A 249 27.66 0.77 4.91
CA ILE A 249 27.53 -0.67 5.20
C ILE A 249 27.53 -1.48 3.90
N THR A 250 26.85 -0.99 2.86
CA THR A 250 26.79 -1.68 1.57
C THR A 250 28.15 -1.81 0.90
N LEU A 251 29.03 -0.81 1.06
CA LEU A 251 30.41 -0.87 0.56
C LEU A 251 31.21 -2.00 1.23
N PHE A 252 30.92 -2.31 2.50
CA PHE A 252 31.57 -3.40 3.24
C PHE A 252 30.88 -4.76 3.10
N THR A 253 29.62 -4.82 2.64
CA THR A 253 28.92 -6.09 2.39
C THR A 253 29.19 -6.67 1.00
N ARG A 254 29.16 -8.00 0.89
CA ARG A 254 29.30 -8.72 -0.39
C ARG A 254 27.99 -8.72 -1.17
N PRO A 255 27.96 -8.27 -2.43
CA PRO A 255 26.75 -8.31 -3.26
C PRO A 255 26.24 -9.75 -3.43
N ARG A 256 24.91 -9.89 -3.59
CA ARG A 256 24.32 -11.17 -3.99
C ARG A 256 24.63 -11.49 -5.46
N PRO A 257 24.72 -12.77 -5.83
CA PRO A 257 24.88 -13.18 -7.22
C PRO A 257 23.72 -12.70 -8.11
N GLU A 258 24.01 -12.37 -9.37
CA GLU A 258 23.00 -11.81 -10.29
C GLU A 258 21.82 -12.74 -10.60
N HIS A 259 22.01 -14.06 -10.50
CA HIS A 259 20.95 -15.04 -10.74
C HIS A 259 19.88 -15.09 -9.62
N GLU A 260 20.15 -14.51 -8.44
CA GLU A 260 19.21 -14.48 -7.32
C GLU A 260 18.36 -13.20 -7.25
N ILE A 261 18.69 -12.19 -8.07
CA ILE A 261 18.03 -10.88 -8.13
C ILE A 261 17.09 -10.60 -9.34
N PRO A 262 16.75 -11.54 -10.26
CA PRO A 262 15.74 -11.28 -11.29
C PRO A 262 14.41 -10.84 -10.66
N GLY A 263 13.86 -9.71 -11.12
CA GLY A 263 12.57 -9.19 -10.65
C GLY A 263 12.56 -8.54 -9.25
N LEU A 264 13.66 -8.56 -8.50
CA LEU A 264 13.72 -8.00 -7.15
C LEU A 264 14.11 -6.51 -7.10
N VAL A 265 14.81 -6.02 -8.13
CA VAL A 265 15.32 -4.66 -8.23
C VAL A 265 14.73 -4.01 -9.47
N MET A 266 14.50 -2.70 -9.46
CA MET A 266 13.86 -1.97 -10.56
C MET A 266 14.53 -2.24 -11.92
N SER A 267 15.85 -2.32 -11.93
CA SER A 267 16.65 -2.63 -13.12
C SER A 267 16.54 -4.08 -13.62
N THR A 268 16.09 -5.02 -12.80
CA THR A 268 15.94 -6.45 -13.14
C THR A 268 14.48 -6.86 -13.32
N ILE A 269 13.54 -5.91 -13.30
CA ILE A 269 12.11 -6.19 -13.53
C ILE A 269 11.90 -6.89 -14.89
N GLY A 270 12.59 -6.42 -15.94
CA GLY A 270 12.51 -7.05 -17.26
C GLY A 270 12.99 -8.50 -17.25
N ASP A 271 14.06 -8.80 -16.52
CA ASP A 271 14.58 -10.17 -16.38
C ASP A 271 13.61 -11.05 -15.58
N GLY A 272 12.93 -10.49 -14.57
CA GLY A 272 11.85 -11.18 -13.86
C GLY A 272 10.66 -11.51 -14.76
N MET A 273 10.29 -10.60 -15.67
CA MET A 273 9.23 -10.83 -16.65
C MET A 273 9.62 -11.90 -17.67
N ARG A 274 10.88 -11.89 -18.14
CA ARG A 274 11.43 -12.93 -19.00
C ARG A 274 11.45 -14.30 -18.33
N LEU A 275 11.88 -14.35 -17.07
CA LEU A 275 11.89 -15.57 -16.27
C LEU A 275 10.47 -16.12 -16.08
N PHE A 276 9.49 -15.25 -15.86
CA PHE A 276 8.10 -15.68 -15.71
C PHE A 276 7.51 -16.18 -17.04
N LYS A 277 7.69 -15.44 -18.15
CA LYS A 277 7.15 -15.81 -19.46
C LYS A 277 7.89 -16.98 -20.10
N GLY A 278 9.19 -17.11 -19.87
CA GLY A 278 10.09 -18.00 -20.62
C GLY A 278 10.58 -17.42 -21.95
N GLY A 279 10.38 -16.11 -22.18
CA GLY A 279 10.72 -15.42 -23.43
C GLY A 279 10.61 -13.89 -23.30
N GLU A 280 10.74 -13.15 -24.41
CA GLU A 280 10.64 -11.69 -24.38
C GLU A 280 9.20 -11.21 -24.10
N PRO A 281 9.00 -10.23 -23.18
CA PRO A 281 7.69 -9.62 -22.91
C PRO A 281 7.00 -9.06 -24.16
N ASN A 282 5.68 -9.26 -24.29
CA ASN A 282 4.93 -8.81 -25.46
C ASN A 282 3.87 -7.75 -25.08
N HIS A 283 4.29 -6.50 -25.11
CA HIS A 283 3.43 -5.37 -24.74
C HIS A 283 2.33 -5.00 -25.75
N ARG A 284 2.30 -5.66 -26.92
CA ARG A 284 1.27 -5.43 -27.96
C ARG A 284 -0.10 -5.88 -27.45
N GLY A 285 -1.20 -5.27 -27.90
CA GLY A 285 -2.56 -5.63 -27.46
C GLY A 285 -2.86 -5.48 -25.95
N ALA A 286 -2.00 -4.82 -25.16
CA ALA A 286 -2.20 -4.71 -23.71
C ALA A 286 -3.45 -3.90 -23.35
N GLY A 287 -4.42 -4.56 -22.71
CA GLY A 287 -5.74 -4.03 -22.38
C GLY A 287 -6.83 -4.36 -23.41
N THR A 288 -6.52 -5.11 -24.46
CA THR A 288 -7.55 -5.70 -25.35
C THR A 288 -8.28 -6.81 -24.60
N VAL A 289 -9.59 -6.92 -24.84
CA VAL A 289 -10.48 -7.84 -24.12
C VAL A 289 -11.30 -8.63 -25.13
N VAL A 290 -11.28 -9.96 -25.01
CA VAL A 290 -12.11 -10.87 -25.79
C VAL A 290 -13.11 -11.57 -24.88
N ARG A 291 -14.33 -11.80 -25.37
CA ARG A 291 -15.36 -12.55 -24.66
C ARG A 291 -15.46 -13.96 -25.21
N ALA A 292 -15.45 -14.95 -24.34
CA ALA A 292 -15.56 -16.33 -24.76
C ALA A 292 -16.17 -17.21 -23.66
N SER A 293 -16.67 -18.37 -24.08
CA SER A 293 -17.30 -19.36 -23.20
C SER A 293 -16.24 -20.26 -22.58
N LEU A 294 -16.41 -20.61 -21.32
CA LEU A 294 -15.42 -21.38 -20.59
C LEU A 294 -15.63 -22.88 -20.79
N GLN A 295 -14.59 -23.59 -21.22
CA GLN A 295 -14.57 -25.04 -21.34
C GLN A 295 -13.48 -25.60 -20.43
N VAL A 296 -13.84 -26.58 -19.60
CA VAL A 296 -12.86 -27.31 -18.78
C VAL A 296 -12.12 -28.28 -19.68
N ASP A 297 -10.79 -28.22 -19.67
CA ASP A 297 -9.94 -29.17 -20.39
C ASP A 297 -8.68 -29.48 -19.56
N SER A 298 -7.98 -30.55 -19.94
CA SER A 298 -6.73 -31.04 -19.34
C SER A 298 -5.51 -30.20 -19.73
N VAL A 299 -5.61 -28.88 -19.56
CA VAL A 299 -4.52 -27.92 -19.80
C VAL A 299 -3.59 -27.88 -18.60
N GLU A 300 -2.30 -27.57 -18.83
CA GLU A 300 -1.35 -27.30 -17.75
C GLU A 300 -1.90 -26.23 -16.78
N PRO A 301 -1.66 -26.39 -15.45
CA PRO A 301 -2.06 -25.40 -14.47
C PRO A 301 -1.49 -24.01 -14.78
N SER A 302 -2.28 -22.97 -14.49
CA SER A 302 -1.96 -21.57 -14.78
C SER A 302 -1.77 -21.27 -16.27
N THR A 303 -2.34 -22.08 -17.16
CA THR A 303 -2.32 -21.89 -18.62
C THR A 303 -3.74 -21.91 -19.18
N VAL A 304 -3.98 -21.09 -20.20
CA VAL A 304 -5.27 -20.97 -20.88
C VAL A 304 -5.07 -21.05 -22.39
N CYS A 305 -5.80 -21.94 -23.06
CA CYS A 305 -5.76 -22.06 -24.50
C CYS A 305 -6.94 -21.28 -25.11
N LEU A 306 -6.63 -20.47 -26.11
CA LEU A 306 -7.56 -19.59 -26.80
C LEU A 306 -7.66 -20.00 -28.28
N SER A 307 -8.71 -19.55 -28.97
CA SER A 307 -8.78 -19.76 -30.42
C SER A 307 -7.72 -18.95 -31.17
N HIS A 308 -7.37 -19.36 -32.39
CA HIS A 308 -6.46 -18.58 -33.25
C HIS A 308 -6.97 -17.15 -33.49
N GLU A 309 -8.28 -16.98 -33.67
CA GLU A 309 -8.91 -15.66 -33.82
C GLU A 309 -8.77 -14.82 -32.55
N ALA A 310 -9.08 -15.40 -31.38
CA ALA A 310 -8.96 -14.71 -30.10
C ALA A 310 -7.51 -14.33 -29.75
N MET A 311 -6.55 -15.19 -30.08
CA MET A 311 -5.12 -14.87 -29.93
C MET A 311 -4.69 -13.74 -30.85
N ALA A 312 -5.18 -13.71 -32.09
CA ALA A 312 -4.89 -12.62 -33.03
C ALA A 312 -5.51 -11.30 -32.58
N GLU A 313 -6.77 -11.31 -32.12
CA GLU A 313 -7.46 -10.11 -31.60
C GLU A 313 -6.75 -9.55 -30.36
N LEU A 314 -6.29 -10.41 -29.45
CA LEU A 314 -5.49 -9.99 -28.29
C LEU A 314 -4.05 -9.63 -28.65
N GLU A 315 -3.60 -9.89 -29.88
CA GLU A 315 -2.18 -9.85 -30.29
C GLU A 315 -1.29 -10.70 -29.34
N ALA A 316 -1.85 -11.77 -28.78
CA ALA A 316 -1.22 -12.61 -27.76
C ALA A 316 -0.36 -13.71 -28.39
N GLU A 317 0.75 -14.03 -27.73
CA GLU A 317 1.65 -15.13 -28.07
C GLU A 317 1.69 -16.14 -26.91
N PRO A 318 1.99 -17.43 -27.17
CA PRO A 318 2.17 -18.40 -26.09
C PRO A 318 3.17 -17.91 -25.03
N GLY A 319 2.79 -18.02 -23.76
CA GLY A 319 3.53 -17.50 -22.61
C GLY A 319 3.11 -16.10 -22.14
N ASP A 320 2.33 -15.35 -22.94
CA ASP A 320 1.82 -14.02 -22.54
C ASP A 320 0.92 -14.11 -21.30
N LEU A 321 0.91 -13.06 -20.50
CA LEU A 321 0.11 -12.97 -19.28
C LEU A 321 -1.30 -12.51 -19.62
N LEU A 322 -2.27 -13.35 -19.29
CA LEU A 322 -3.68 -13.11 -19.49
C LEU A 322 -4.42 -13.04 -18.15
N TYR A 323 -5.49 -12.27 -18.14
CA TYR A 323 -6.40 -12.14 -17.01
C TYR A 323 -7.78 -12.60 -17.42
N VAL A 324 -8.23 -13.72 -16.86
CA VAL A 324 -9.55 -14.30 -17.13
C VAL A 324 -10.48 -13.90 -15.99
N ALA A 325 -11.60 -13.27 -16.31
CA ALA A 325 -12.59 -12.80 -15.33
C ALA A 325 -14.03 -13.06 -15.78
N ASP A 326 -14.96 -13.10 -14.83
CA ASP A 326 -16.39 -13.14 -15.13
C ASP A 326 -16.80 -11.94 -16.01
N SER A 327 -17.69 -12.16 -16.97
CA SER A 327 -18.12 -11.11 -17.91
C SER A 327 -18.85 -9.92 -17.27
N ARG A 328 -19.33 -10.06 -16.03
CA ARG A 328 -20.00 -9.00 -15.28
C ARG A 328 -18.97 -8.07 -14.64
N TRP A 329 -18.94 -6.83 -15.11
CA TRP A 329 -17.97 -5.82 -14.65
C TRP A 329 -17.96 -5.60 -13.13
N TRP A 330 -19.11 -5.76 -12.45
CA TRP A 330 -19.23 -5.54 -11.00
C TRP A 330 -18.68 -6.68 -10.14
N LEU A 331 -18.43 -7.87 -10.72
CA LEU A 331 -17.77 -8.96 -9.99
C LEU A 331 -16.24 -8.79 -9.95
N GLY A 332 -15.70 -7.86 -10.74
CA GLY A 332 -14.31 -7.41 -10.65
C GLY A 332 -13.30 -8.55 -10.50
N GLY A 333 -12.44 -8.45 -9.48
CA GLY A 333 -11.45 -9.47 -9.12
C GLY A 333 -11.93 -10.57 -8.17
N LEU A 334 -13.23 -10.62 -7.83
CA LEU A 334 -13.77 -11.69 -6.97
C LEU A 334 -13.88 -13.03 -7.70
N ARG A 335 -13.96 -12.98 -9.03
CA ARG A 335 -14.07 -14.14 -9.91
C ARG A 335 -13.14 -14.01 -11.10
N SER A 336 -11.86 -14.20 -10.82
CA SER A 336 -10.81 -13.97 -11.79
C SER A 336 -9.56 -14.75 -11.46
N VAL A 337 -8.74 -15.00 -12.48
CA VAL A 337 -7.45 -15.67 -12.33
C VAL A 337 -6.44 -15.12 -13.34
N HIS A 338 -5.20 -14.98 -12.90
CA HIS A 338 -4.06 -14.71 -13.77
C HIS A 338 -3.50 -16.02 -14.31
N VAL A 339 -3.36 -16.11 -15.63
CA VAL A 339 -2.95 -17.32 -16.36
C VAL A 339 -2.03 -16.94 -17.53
N ARG A 340 -1.33 -17.92 -18.10
CA ARG A 340 -0.49 -17.76 -19.29
C ARG A 340 -1.23 -18.20 -20.54
N ALA A 341 -0.98 -17.56 -21.66
CA ALA A 341 -1.46 -18.03 -22.95
C ALA A 341 -0.78 -19.35 -23.31
N GLY A 342 -1.57 -20.38 -23.57
CA GLY A 342 -1.13 -21.68 -24.06
C GLY A 342 -1.04 -21.74 -25.58
N THR A 343 -0.95 -22.95 -26.12
CA THR A 343 -1.03 -23.17 -27.56
C THR A 343 -2.45 -22.89 -28.06
N PRO A 344 -2.61 -22.14 -29.17
CA PRO A 344 -3.94 -21.84 -29.72
C PRO A 344 -4.65 -23.09 -30.24
N HIS A 345 -5.99 -23.05 -30.24
CA HIS A 345 -6.84 -24.09 -30.82
C HIS A 345 -7.77 -23.54 -31.92
N HIS A 346 -8.47 -24.43 -32.62
CA HIS A 346 -9.34 -24.06 -33.75
C HIS A 346 -10.81 -23.75 -33.40
N ARG A 347 -11.22 -23.90 -32.12
CA ARG A 347 -12.60 -23.62 -31.70
C ARG A 347 -12.80 -22.15 -31.34
N ASP A 348 -13.52 -21.40 -32.15
CA ASP A 348 -13.77 -19.98 -31.87
C ASP A 348 -14.80 -19.76 -30.75
N GLY A 349 -14.62 -18.66 -30.02
CA GLY A 349 -15.49 -18.27 -28.90
C GLY A 349 -15.40 -19.17 -27.66
N VAL A 350 -14.41 -20.05 -27.57
CA VAL A 350 -14.18 -20.95 -26.43
C VAL A 350 -12.80 -20.71 -25.82
N VAL A 351 -12.73 -20.78 -24.49
CA VAL A 351 -11.51 -20.71 -23.70
C VAL A 351 -11.35 -22.02 -22.95
N GLN A 352 -10.24 -22.71 -23.16
CA GLN A 352 -9.92 -23.94 -22.43
C GLN A 352 -9.03 -23.62 -21.24
N ILE A 353 -9.46 -24.01 -20.04
CA ILE A 353 -8.75 -23.74 -18.78
C ILE A 353 -8.77 -24.96 -17.85
N SER A 354 -7.74 -25.10 -17.03
CA SER A 354 -7.64 -26.18 -16.04
C SER A 354 -8.74 -26.06 -14.96
N SER A 355 -9.20 -27.21 -14.44
CA SER A 355 -10.14 -27.24 -13.31
C SER A 355 -9.57 -26.55 -12.06
N SER A 356 -8.27 -26.68 -11.82
CA SER A 356 -7.60 -26.03 -10.69
C SER A 356 -7.66 -24.50 -10.75
N ASP A 357 -7.53 -23.90 -11.94
CA ASP A 357 -7.58 -22.44 -12.08
C ASP A 357 -9.02 -21.91 -11.99
N ILE A 358 -10.01 -22.71 -12.38
CA ILE A 358 -11.43 -22.41 -12.17
C ILE A 358 -11.74 -22.33 -10.68
N GLU A 359 -11.29 -23.32 -9.90
CA GLU A 359 -11.47 -23.34 -8.44
C GLU A 359 -10.73 -22.17 -7.79
N ARG A 360 -9.48 -21.93 -8.19
CA ARG A 360 -8.66 -20.82 -7.68
C ARG A 360 -9.27 -19.45 -7.96
N GLY A 361 -9.82 -19.27 -9.16
CA GLY A 361 -10.49 -18.05 -9.59
C GLY A 361 -11.98 -17.98 -9.20
N ASN A 362 -12.53 -19.01 -8.55
CA ASN A 362 -13.97 -19.16 -8.30
C ASN A 362 -14.84 -18.84 -9.54
N LEU A 363 -14.38 -19.30 -10.71
CA LEU A 363 -15.02 -19.08 -11.99
C LEU A 363 -16.21 -20.02 -12.16
N LYS A 364 -17.21 -19.58 -12.94
CA LYS A 364 -18.41 -20.36 -13.24
C LYS A 364 -18.40 -20.83 -14.69
N THR A 365 -18.51 -22.13 -14.90
CA THR A 365 -18.48 -22.77 -16.23
C THR A 365 -19.75 -22.51 -17.05
N ASP A 366 -20.88 -22.20 -16.40
CA ASP A 366 -22.16 -21.88 -17.07
C ASP A 366 -22.20 -20.46 -17.67
N ARG A 367 -21.12 -19.69 -17.56
CA ARG A 367 -21.11 -18.25 -17.89
C ARG A 367 -19.94 -17.88 -18.79
N PRO A 368 -20.13 -16.87 -19.66
CA PRO A 368 -19.04 -16.34 -20.45
C PRO A 368 -18.07 -15.55 -19.58
N VAL A 369 -16.80 -15.62 -19.95
CA VAL A 369 -15.69 -14.88 -19.36
C VAL A 369 -15.17 -13.81 -20.29
N GLN A 370 -14.49 -12.83 -19.71
CA GLN A 370 -13.65 -11.86 -20.40
C GLN A 370 -12.19 -12.27 -20.20
N VAL A 371 -11.44 -12.33 -21.30
CA VAL A 371 -10.00 -12.57 -21.29
C VAL A 371 -9.32 -11.28 -21.73
N GLU A 372 -8.54 -10.71 -20.83
CA GLU A 372 -7.80 -9.47 -21.07
C GLU A 372 -6.31 -9.76 -21.17
N LYS A 373 -5.64 -9.20 -22.17
CA LYS A 373 -4.19 -9.27 -22.26
C LYS A 373 -3.54 -8.25 -21.35
N LEU A 374 -2.66 -8.72 -20.47
CA LEU A 374 -1.90 -7.87 -19.57
C LEU A 374 -0.50 -7.56 -20.11
N LEU A 375 0.22 -8.58 -20.60
CA LEU A 375 1.65 -8.47 -20.92
C LEU A 375 2.21 -9.58 -21.81
#